data_AF-Q2JIX4-F1
#
_entry.id   AF-Q2JIX4-F1
#
_cell.length_a   1.000
_cell.length_b   1.000
_cell.length_c   1.000
_cell.angle_alpha   90.00
_cell.angle_beta   90.00
_cell.angle_gamma   90.00
#
_symmetry.space_group_name_H-M   'P 1'
#
loop_
_entity.id
_entity.type
_entity.pdbx_description
1 polymer ?
#
loop_
_entity_poly.entity_id
_entity_poly.type
_entity_poly.pdbx_seq_one_letter_code
_entity_poly.pdbx_strand_id
1 'polypeptide(L)'
;MSKPVVRRGWPLEAFVGDVIVCTLEGSHLDQVTEIRVSPAGKGIRVSFGDPLGRSKEPVQANAEALTVTFEIDPSTYPGEKRIELISPAGPSDPLPFLVMM
;
A
#
# COMPACT_ATOMS: atom_id res chain seq x y z
N MET A 1 -12.12 6.75 -17.70
CA MET A 1 -11.43 6.58 -16.41
C MET A 1 -10.20 5.74 -16.66
N SER A 2 -9.09 6.03 -15.97
CA SER A 2 -7.81 5.35 -16.18
C SER A 2 -7.44 4.60 -14.91
N LYS A 3 -6.80 3.43 -15.04
CA LYS A 3 -6.34 2.66 -13.88
C LYS A 3 -5.26 3.43 -13.08
N PRO A 4 -5.14 3.20 -11.75
CA PRO A 4 -4.09 3.75 -10.95
C PRO A 4 -2.71 3.27 -11.43
N VAL A 5 -1.74 4.17 -11.42
CA VAL A 5 -0.35 3.86 -11.76
C VAL A 5 0.54 4.37 -10.64
N VAL A 6 1.33 3.47 -10.04
CA VAL A 6 2.37 3.84 -9.06
C VAL A 6 3.71 3.88 -9.77
N ARG A 7 4.47 4.94 -9.51
CA ARG A 7 5.81 5.14 -10.06
C ARG A 7 6.87 5.10 -8.97
N ARG A 8 6.58 5.61 -7.77
CA ARG A 8 7.53 5.74 -6.65
C ARG A 8 6.84 5.66 -5.28
N GLY A 9 7.63 5.66 -4.22
CA GLY A 9 7.15 5.69 -2.84
C GLY A 9 6.67 4.34 -2.32
N TRP A 10 6.82 3.30 -3.13
CA TRP A 10 6.41 1.93 -2.82
C TRP A 10 7.41 1.23 -1.89
N PRO A 11 6.99 0.68 -0.74
CA PRO A 11 7.87 -0.11 0.10
C PRO A 11 8.07 -1.49 -0.55
N LEU A 12 9.32 -1.84 -0.87
CA LEU A 12 9.64 -3.15 -1.45
C LEU A 12 9.68 -4.26 -0.39
N GLU A 13 10.01 -3.89 0.85
CA GLU A 13 10.33 -4.82 1.94
C GLU A 13 9.74 -4.33 3.26
N ALA A 14 9.37 -5.28 4.13
CA ALA A 14 8.90 -5.05 5.49
C ALA A 14 9.25 -6.24 6.38
N PHE A 15 9.34 -6.02 7.69
CA PHE A 15 9.43 -7.08 8.69
C PHE A 15 8.08 -7.36 9.34
N VAL A 16 7.88 -8.58 9.83
CA VAL A 16 6.74 -8.88 10.69
C VAL A 16 6.77 -8.00 11.95
N GLY A 17 5.62 -7.45 12.33
CA GLY A 17 5.49 -6.46 13.40
C GLY A 17 5.68 -5.00 12.94
N ASP A 18 6.10 -4.77 11.70
CA ASP A 18 6.27 -3.40 11.20
C ASP A 18 4.93 -2.68 11.02
N VAL A 19 5.03 -1.36 11.16
CA VAL A 19 4.02 -0.44 10.64
C VAL A 19 4.72 0.58 9.77
N ILE A 20 4.38 0.57 8.49
CA ILE A 20 5.00 1.38 7.46
C ILE A 20 3.98 2.42 7.01
N VAL A 21 4.35 3.69 7.10
CA VAL A 21 3.62 4.77 6.45
C VAL A 21 4.43 5.19 5.24
N CYS A 22 3.81 5.16 4.06
CA CYS A 22 4.46 5.58 2.82
C CYS A 22 3.52 6.39 1.94
N THR A 23 4.07 7.35 1.22
CA THR A 23 3.35 8.12 0.21
C THR A 23 3.69 7.58 -1.16
N LEU A 24 2.70 6.97 -1.82
CA LEU A 24 2.81 6.49 -3.19
C LEU A 24 2.70 7.66 -4.15
N GLU A 25 3.59 7.75 -5.12
CA GLU A 25 3.56 8.77 -6.16
C GLU A 25 3.24 8.16 -7.52
N GLY A 26 2.41 8.82 -8.31
CA GLY A 26 1.93 8.26 -9.56
C GLY A 26 0.83 9.05 -10.25
N SER A 27 -0.19 8.34 -10.72
CA SER A 27 -1.31 8.93 -11.46
C SER A 27 -2.61 8.19 -11.17
N HIS A 28 -3.72 8.94 -11.13
CA HIS A 28 -5.07 8.43 -10.85
C HIS A 28 -5.19 7.76 -9.47
N LEU A 29 -4.39 8.20 -8.49
CA LEU A 29 -4.37 7.62 -7.15
C LEU A 29 -5.57 8.05 -6.29
N ASP A 30 -6.22 9.16 -6.63
CA ASP A 30 -7.47 9.64 -6.02
C ASP A 30 -8.68 8.73 -6.32
N GLN A 31 -8.55 7.83 -7.30
CA GLN A 31 -9.61 6.90 -7.70
C GLN A 31 -9.50 5.54 -7.00
N VAL A 32 -8.48 5.35 -6.16
CA VAL A 32 -8.27 4.10 -5.44
C VAL A 32 -9.31 3.96 -4.33
N THR A 33 -10.02 2.84 -4.33
CA THR A 33 -11.09 2.53 -3.36
C THR A 33 -10.71 1.41 -2.40
N GLU A 34 -9.78 0.54 -2.80
CA GLU A 34 -9.34 -0.62 -2.02
C GLU A 34 -7.87 -0.92 -2.36
N ILE A 35 -7.12 -1.48 -1.41
CA ILE A 35 -5.78 -2.01 -1.64
C ILE A 35 -5.82 -3.50 -1.33
N ARG A 36 -5.47 -4.32 -2.33
CA ARG A 36 -5.51 -5.77 -2.23
C ARG A 36 -4.11 -6.33 -2.06
N VAL A 37 -3.99 -7.35 -1.19
CA VAL A 37 -2.74 -8.09 -0.96
C VAL A 37 -2.92 -9.55 -1.36
N SER A 38 -2.05 -10.04 -2.25
CA SER A 38 -2.08 -11.39 -2.82
C SER A 38 -0.72 -12.11 -2.64
N PRO A 39 -0.68 -13.40 -2.25
CA PRO A 39 -1.77 -14.18 -1.69
C PRO A 39 -2.36 -13.49 -0.45
N ALA A 40 -3.62 -13.76 -0.13
CA ALA A 40 -4.34 -13.10 0.97
C ALA A 40 -3.47 -13.10 2.23
N GLY A 41 -2.92 -11.92 2.54
CA GLY A 41 -1.95 -11.75 3.62
C GLY A 41 -2.69 -11.77 4.93
N LYS A 42 -2.93 -12.95 5.51
CA LYS A 42 -3.45 -13.04 6.88
C LYS A 42 -2.52 -12.21 7.78
N GLY A 43 -3.06 -11.17 8.41
CA GLY A 43 -2.29 -10.27 9.28
C GLY A 43 -1.74 -8.99 8.62
N ILE A 44 -1.84 -8.81 7.30
CA ILE A 44 -1.49 -7.53 6.67
C ILE A 44 -2.73 -6.66 6.59
N ARG A 45 -2.72 -5.51 7.28
CA ARG A 45 -3.77 -4.50 7.20
C ARG A 45 -3.25 -3.30 6.44
N VAL A 46 -4.07 -2.78 5.53
CA VAL A 46 -3.73 -1.57 4.77
C VAL A 46 -4.83 -0.54 4.97
N SER A 47 -4.44 0.67 5.31
CA SER A 47 -5.34 1.81 5.53
C SER A 47 -4.90 3.00 4.67
N PHE A 48 -5.87 3.78 4.18
CA PHE A 48 -5.57 5.06 3.56
C PHE A 48 -5.15 6.10 4.60
N GLY A 49 -4.16 6.91 4.27
CA GLY A 49 -3.57 7.91 5.15
C GLY A 49 -2.68 7.31 6.24
N ASP A 50 -2.59 8.04 7.35
CA ASP A 50 -1.80 7.69 8.53
C ASP A 50 -2.64 7.78 9.80
N PRO A 51 -3.47 6.75 10.07
CA PRO A 51 -4.37 6.75 11.23
C PRO A 51 -3.61 6.68 12.57
N LEU A 52 -2.32 6.34 12.55
CA LEU A 52 -1.49 6.18 13.73
C LEU A 52 -0.61 7.40 14.02
N GLY A 53 -0.66 8.43 13.17
CA GLY A 53 0.10 9.68 13.33
C GLY A 53 1.62 9.48 13.36
N ARG A 54 2.14 8.52 12.58
CA ARG A 54 3.57 8.19 12.53
C ARG A 54 4.34 9.04 11.51
N SER A 55 3.67 9.57 10.49
CA SER A 55 4.24 10.44 9.46
C SER A 55 4.57 11.81 10.04
N LYS A 56 5.76 12.30 9.71
CA LYS A 56 6.15 13.70 9.96
C LYS A 56 5.72 14.63 8.82
N GLU A 57 5.35 14.06 7.68
CA GLU A 57 4.90 14.79 6.50
C GLU A 57 3.36 14.78 6.41
N PRO A 58 2.75 15.82 5.80
CA PRO A 58 1.31 15.86 5.59
C PRO A 58 0.82 14.67 4.77
N VAL A 59 -0.26 14.04 5.23
CA VAL A 59 -0.97 12.97 4.51
C VAL A 59 -1.43 13.47 3.13
N GLN A 60 -1.11 12.71 2.09
CA GLN A 60 -1.51 12.99 0.72
C GLN A 60 -2.68 12.09 0.28
N ALA A 61 -3.66 12.67 -0.39
CA ALA A 61 -4.76 11.96 -1.02
C ALA A 61 -5.27 12.76 -2.22
N ASN A 62 -4.54 12.67 -3.33
CA ASN A 62 -4.84 13.36 -4.58
C ASN A 62 -4.46 12.48 -5.78
N ALA A 63 -4.67 13.00 -6.99
CA ALA A 63 -4.47 12.22 -8.21
C ALA A 63 -3.02 11.77 -8.43
N GLU A 64 -2.04 12.46 -7.84
CA GLU A 64 -0.61 12.24 -8.03
C GLU A 64 0.06 11.58 -6.83
N ALA A 65 -0.52 11.69 -5.64
CA ALA A 65 0.04 11.17 -4.40
C ALA A 65 -1.03 10.59 -3.46
N LEU A 66 -0.75 9.41 -2.91
CA LEU A 66 -1.62 8.72 -1.95
C LEU A 66 -0.78 8.14 -0.81
N THR A 67 -0.99 8.65 0.40
CA THR A 67 -0.42 8.08 1.62
C THR A 67 -1.21 6.87 2.06
N VAL A 68 -0.50 5.81 2.42
CA VAL A 68 -1.06 4.54 2.90
C VAL A 68 -0.25 4.07 4.10
N THR A 69 -0.92 3.35 4.99
CA THR A 69 -0.31 2.70 6.14
C THR A 69 -0.49 1.20 6.02
N PHE A 70 0.63 0.48 6.09
CA PHE A 70 0.68 -0.98 6.18
C PHE A 70 0.99 -1.37 7.63
N GLU A 71 0.16 -2.21 8.22
CA GLU A 71 0.44 -2.87 9.50
C GLU A 71 0.65 -4.36 9.23
N ILE A 72 1.85 -4.86 9.54
CA ILE A 72 2.24 -6.25 9.32
C ILE A 72 2.16 -6.97 10.66
N ASP A 73 1.11 -7.76 10.89
CA ASP A 73 0.94 -8.49 12.14
C ASP A 73 2.05 -9.54 12.32
N PRO A 74 2.50 -9.83 13.56
CA PRO A 74 3.47 -10.90 13.82
C PRO A 74 3.03 -12.30 13.34
N SER A 75 1.74 -12.52 13.10
CA SER A 75 1.19 -13.75 12.53
C SER A 75 1.24 -13.83 11.00
N THR A 76 1.70 -12.77 10.32
CA THR A 76 1.85 -12.76 8.86
C THR A 76 2.92 -13.75 8.43
N TYR A 77 2.59 -14.57 7.42
CA TYR A 77 3.56 -15.47 6.82
C TYR A 77 4.57 -14.69 5.95
N PRO A 78 5.88 -14.81 6.21
CA PRO A 78 6.92 -14.18 5.40
C PRO A 78 6.90 -14.60 3.93
N GLY A 79 7.71 -13.93 3.12
CA GLY A 79 7.87 -14.20 1.69
C GLY A 79 7.08 -13.24 0.81
N GLU A 80 7.15 -13.49 -0.49
CA GLU A 80 6.63 -12.59 -1.51
C GLU A 80 5.12 -12.40 -1.42
N LYS A 81 4.72 -11.15 -1.62
CA LYS A 81 3.36 -10.66 -1.78
C LYS A 81 3.30 -9.79 -3.04
N ARG A 82 2.08 -9.52 -3.46
CA ARG A 82 1.73 -8.61 -4.54
C ARG A 82 0.64 -7.69 -4.03
N ILE A 83 0.82 -6.39 -4.25
CA ILE A 83 -0.14 -5.38 -3.84
C ILE A 83 -0.74 -4.73 -5.09
N GLU A 84 -2.06 -4.60 -5.10
CA GLU A 84 -2.80 -4.00 -6.20
C GLU A 84 -3.68 -2.88 -5.65
N LEU A 85 -3.63 -1.70 -6.27
CA LEU A 85 -4.55 -0.61 -5.99
C LEU A 85 -5.80 -0.80 -6.84
N ILE A 86 -6.96 -0.96 -6.21
CA ILE A 86 -8.23 -1.23 -6.88
C ILE A 86 -8.97 0.08 -7.10
N SER A 87 -9.47 0.28 -8.32
CA SER A 87 -10.32 1.41 -8.71
C SER A 87 -11.50 0.95 -9.58
N PRO A 88 -12.51 1.79 -9.82
CA PRO A 88 -13.57 1.50 -10.80
C PRO A 88 -13.07 1.24 -12.23
N ALA A 89 -11.91 1.79 -12.61
CA ALA A 89 -11.29 1.56 -13.91
C ALA A 89 -10.51 0.23 -14.00
N GLY A 90 -10.37 -0.48 -12.88
CA GLY A 90 -9.59 -1.71 -12.75
C GLY A 90 -8.45 -1.60 -11.74
N PRO A 91 -7.74 -2.71 -11.48
CA PRO A 91 -6.56 -2.72 -10.62
C PRO A 91 -5.36 -2.04 -11.30
N SER A 92 -4.44 -1.53 -10.49
CA SER A 92 -3.09 -1.16 -10.93
C SER A 92 -2.31 -2.39 -11.40
N ASP A 93 -1.13 -2.17 -12.00
CA ASP A 93 -0.18 -3.27 -12.16
C ASP A 93 0.27 -3.78 -10.77
N PRO A 94 0.48 -5.10 -10.58
CA PRO A 94 0.86 -5.65 -9.28
C PRO A 94 2.22 -5.15 -8.82
N LEU A 95 2.28 -4.62 -7.60
CA LEU A 95 3.49 -4.11 -6.99
C LEU A 95 4.12 -5.20 -6.11
N PRO A 96 5.44 -5.49 -6.25
CA PRO A 96 6.10 -6.51 -5.46
C PRO A 96 6.27 -6.06 -4.00
N PHE A 97 6.02 -6.95 -3.04
CA PHE A 97 6.22 -6.66 -1.62
C PHE A 97 6.76 -7.89 -0.92
N LEU A 98 7.91 -7.78 -0.25
CA LEU A 98 8.54 -8.87 0.48
C LEU A 98 8.35 -8.67 1.98
N VAL A 99 7.75 -9.66 2.65
CA VAL A 99 7.67 -9.68 4.12
C VAL A 99 8.78 -10.59 4.67
N MET A 100 9.54 -10.10 5.63
CA MET A 100 10.65 -10.78 6.29
C MET A 100 10.34 -11.06 7.76
N MET A 101 11.14 -11.93 8.39
CA MET A 101 11.08 -12.26 9.82
C MET A 101 11.90 -11.28 10.65
#